data_AF-A0A149ZYE6-F1
#
_entry.id   AF-A0A149ZYE6-F1
#
_cell.length_a   1.000
_cell.length_b   1.000
_cell.length_c   1.000
_cell.angle_alpha   90.00
_cell.angle_beta   90.00
_cell.angle_gamma   90.00
#
_symmetry.space_group_name_H-M   'P 1'
#
loop_
_entity.id
_entity.type
_entity.pdbx_description
1 polymer ?
#
loop_
_entity_poly.entity_id
_entity_poly.type
_entity_poly.pdbx_seq_one_letter_code
_entity_poly.pdbx_strand_id
1 'polypeptide(L)'
;MSAVTLILTACSDDSATPASNAASASATTSTQDADSTIKRITAPPTTTAAAETTSGKDLHGAALYLQTCHDTLEYFDAVRELADLVGEPFDSKEAADGLLELARTGGEELLQDLEASGDLDVPAPDPNEPTWEEIPKADRTEVERAIYAAADGHC
;
A
#
# COMPACT_ATOMS: atom_id res chain seq x y z
N MET A 1 -45.33 25.45 -10.33
CA MET A 1 -44.61 24.22 -10.69
C MET A 1 -44.41 24.25 -12.20
N SER A 2 -43.20 24.56 -12.66
CA SER A 2 -42.82 24.52 -14.07
C SER A 2 -41.65 23.55 -14.21
N ALA A 3 -41.85 22.52 -15.04
CA ALA A 3 -40.84 21.57 -15.47
C ALA A 3 -40.15 22.11 -16.74
N VAL A 4 -38.83 21.96 -16.85
CA VAL A 4 -38.11 22.12 -18.12
C VAL A 4 -37.12 20.97 -18.27
N THR A 5 -37.18 20.40 -19.46
CA THR A 5 -36.66 19.11 -19.95
C THR A 5 -35.16 19.16 -20.29
N LEU A 6 -34.46 18.05 -20.04
CA LEU A 6 -33.10 17.73 -20.49
C LEU A 6 -33.07 17.47 -22.01
N ILE A 7 -32.08 18.02 -22.72
CA ILE A 7 -31.66 17.53 -24.05
C ILE A 7 -30.14 17.42 -24.07
N LEU A 8 -29.64 16.17 -24.12
CA LEU A 8 -28.26 15.82 -24.46
C LEU A 8 -28.10 15.83 -25.98
N THR A 9 -27.12 16.56 -26.51
CA THR A 9 -26.63 16.48 -27.90
C THR A 9 -25.25 15.82 -27.87
N ALA A 10 -25.13 14.53 -28.20
CA ALA A 10 -25.03 13.93 -29.55
C ALA A 10 -23.60 13.97 -30.11
N CYS A 11 -22.98 12.79 -30.18
CA CYS A 11 -21.74 12.49 -30.90
C CYS A 11 -21.87 12.87 -32.39
N SER A 12 -20.82 13.42 -32.98
CA SER A 12 -20.66 13.50 -34.43
C SER A 12 -19.47 12.65 -34.85
N ASP A 13 -19.77 11.67 -35.69
CA ASP A 13 -18.84 10.82 -36.42
C ASP A 13 -19.03 11.11 -37.92
N ASP A 14 -17.94 10.94 -38.68
CA ASP A 14 -17.88 10.48 -40.08
C ASP A 14 -17.43 11.43 -41.23
N SER A 15 -16.31 11.02 -41.84
CA SER A 15 -15.92 11.01 -43.27
C SER A 15 -15.40 12.24 -44.06
N ALA A 16 -14.12 12.21 -44.46
CA ALA A 16 -13.64 11.79 -45.82
C ALA A 16 -12.21 12.32 -46.19
N THR A 17 -11.37 11.41 -46.68
CA THR A 17 -9.96 11.48 -47.21
C THR A 17 -9.87 12.08 -48.66
N PRO A 18 -8.72 12.16 -49.42
CA PRO A 18 -7.38 11.52 -49.32
C PRO A 18 -6.09 12.32 -49.77
N ALA A 19 -4.88 11.78 -49.53
CA ALA A 19 -3.67 11.79 -50.42
C ALA A 19 -2.42 11.25 -49.66
N SER A 20 -2.05 9.97 -49.78
CA SER A 20 -1.00 9.39 -50.66
C SER A 20 0.47 9.75 -50.34
N ASN A 21 1.19 8.79 -49.73
CA ASN A 21 2.53 8.29 -50.13
C ASN A 21 2.81 7.02 -49.28
N ALA A 22 2.73 5.82 -49.87
CA ALA A 22 3.83 5.03 -50.45
C ALA A 22 4.88 4.61 -49.38
N ALA A 23 5.27 3.35 -49.18
CA ALA A 23 4.93 2.06 -49.80
C ALA A 23 5.55 0.92 -48.95
N SER A 24 4.90 -0.26 -48.99
CA SER A 24 5.45 -1.64 -49.05
C SER A 24 6.33 -2.16 -47.89
N ALA A 25 6.25 -3.39 -47.39
CA ALA A 25 5.51 -4.64 -47.63
C ALA A 25 5.75 -5.51 -46.36
N SER A 26 5.13 -6.63 -46.02
CA SER A 26 4.39 -7.67 -46.74
C SER A 26 3.46 -8.37 -45.74
N ALA A 27 2.37 -8.90 -46.29
CA ALA A 27 1.42 -9.75 -45.61
C ALA A 27 1.99 -11.13 -45.26
N THR A 28 1.48 -11.71 -44.18
CA THR A 28 1.22 -13.15 -44.16
C THR A 28 -0.19 -13.36 -43.62
N THR A 29 -1.05 -13.81 -44.53
CA THR A 29 -2.36 -14.42 -44.29
C THR A 29 -2.20 -15.58 -43.31
N SER A 30 -3.05 -15.66 -42.28
CA SER A 30 -3.33 -16.95 -41.67
C SER A 30 -4.82 -17.06 -41.35
N THR A 31 -5.39 -18.08 -41.96
CA THR A 31 -6.79 -18.48 -42.00
C THR A 31 -7.41 -18.53 -40.61
N GLN A 32 -8.54 -17.84 -40.46
CA GLN A 32 -9.44 -17.96 -39.33
C GLN A 32 -10.25 -19.24 -39.54
N ASP A 33 -9.87 -20.31 -38.84
CA ASP A 33 -10.73 -21.47 -38.63
C ASP A 33 -11.35 -21.32 -37.23
N ALA A 34 -12.67 -21.15 -37.22
CA ALA A 34 -13.48 -21.20 -36.03
C ALA A 34 -13.80 -22.67 -35.76
N ASP A 35 -13.22 -23.23 -34.70
CA ASP A 35 -13.74 -24.45 -34.10
C ASP A 35 -13.73 -24.36 -32.58
N SER A 36 -14.87 -24.77 -32.02
CA SER A 36 -15.28 -24.53 -30.65
C SER A 36 -14.44 -25.35 -29.66
N THR A 37 -13.79 -24.70 -28.70
CA THR A 37 -13.28 -25.40 -27.51
C THR A 37 -13.50 -24.55 -26.25
N ILE A 38 -14.55 -24.95 -25.53
CA ILE A 38 -14.63 -25.09 -24.07
C ILE A 38 -13.83 -24.07 -23.23
N LYS A 39 -14.60 -23.21 -22.55
CA LYS A 39 -14.25 -22.54 -21.29
C LYS A 39 -13.38 -23.42 -20.40
N ARG A 40 -12.10 -23.09 -20.28
CA ARG A 40 -11.32 -23.35 -19.07
C ARG A 40 -10.62 -22.04 -18.73
N ILE A 41 -11.11 -21.41 -17.67
CA ILE A 41 -10.44 -20.31 -16.99
C ILE A 41 -9.13 -20.91 -16.48
N THR A 42 -8.06 -20.74 -17.24
CA THR A 42 -6.71 -20.92 -16.74
C THR A 42 -6.33 -19.57 -16.17
N ALA A 43 -6.34 -19.48 -14.84
CA ALA A 43 -5.75 -18.36 -14.14
C ALA A 43 -4.35 -18.11 -14.70
N PRO A 44 -3.92 -16.84 -14.89
CA PRO A 44 -2.51 -16.57 -15.18
C PRO A 44 -1.68 -17.25 -14.08
N PRO A 45 -0.50 -17.83 -14.40
CA PRO A 45 0.40 -18.24 -13.35
C PRO A 45 0.67 -16.99 -12.52
N THR A 46 0.14 -16.97 -11.30
CA THR A 46 0.65 -16.09 -10.24
C THR A 46 2.11 -16.44 -10.15
N THR A 47 2.94 -15.66 -10.84
CA THR A 47 4.33 -15.49 -10.48
C THR A 47 4.27 -15.04 -9.04
N THR A 48 4.37 -16.00 -8.13
CA THR A 48 4.91 -15.77 -6.80
C THR A 48 6.31 -15.26 -7.06
N ALA A 49 6.40 -13.96 -7.35
CA ALA A 49 7.51 -13.19 -6.88
C ALA A 49 7.46 -13.45 -5.39
N ALA A 50 8.34 -14.34 -4.93
CA ALA A 50 8.77 -14.28 -3.56
C ALA A 50 9.16 -12.81 -3.38
N ALA A 51 8.28 -12.05 -2.74
CA ALA A 51 8.74 -10.94 -1.94
C ALA A 51 9.74 -11.63 -1.01
N GLU A 52 11.00 -11.57 -1.39
CA GLU A 52 12.07 -11.73 -0.44
C GLU A 52 11.77 -10.62 0.57
N THR A 53 11.04 -10.97 1.62
CA THR A 53 11.09 -10.26 2.89
C THR A 53 12.55 -10.34 3.29
N THR A 54 13.36 -9.43 2.74
CA THR A 54 14.61 -9.00 3.33
C THR A 54 14.21 -8.72 4.76
N SER A 55 14.59 -9.64 5.66
CA SER A 55 14.31 -9.53 7.07
C SER A 55 14.78 -8.13 7.49
N GLY A 56 13.86 -7.23 7.83
CA GLY A 56 14.13 -5.79 8.04
C GLY A 56 15.21 -5.50 9.08
N LYS A 57 15.62 -6.55 9.82
CA LYS A 57 16.66 -6.62 10.83
C LYS A 57 18.07 -6.17 10.38
N ASP A 58 18.34 -6.10 9.08
CA ASP A 58 19.65 -5.68 8.55
C ASP A 58 19.63 -4.34 7.76
N LEU A 59 18.50 -3.63 7.75
CA LEU A 59 18.39 -2.36 7.03
C LEU A 59 18.97 -1.20 7.84
N HIS A 60 19.71 -0.33 7.15
CA HIS A 60 20.30 0.88 7.74
C HIS A 60 20.17 2.07 6.79
N GLY A 61 20.29 3.28 7.34
CA GLY A 61 20.31 4.53 6.56
C GLY A 61 19.08 4.70 5.66
N ALA A 62 19.29 5.08 4.41
CA ALA A 62 18.20 5.38 3.47
C ALA A 62 17.27 4.19 3.20
N ALA A 63 17.78 2.96 3.22
CA ALA A 63 16.96 1.76 3.01
C ALA A 63 16.02 1.52 4.21
N LEU A 64 16.55 1.69 5.43
CA LEU A 64 15.74 1.66 6.65
C LEU A 64 14.67 2.76 6.62
N TYR A 65 15.06 3.99 6.30
CA TYR A 65 14.13 5.11 6.19
C TYR A 65 12.96 4.81 5.23
N LEU A 66 13.25 4.35 4.01
CA LEU A 66 12.20 4.08 3.01
C LEU A 66 11.27 2.95 3.44
N GLN A 67 11.83 1.86 4.01
CA GLN A 67 11.04 0.74 4.52
C GLN A 67 10.13 1.20 5.66
N THR A 68 10.69 1.88 6.67
CA THR A 68 9.90 2.40 7.79
C THR A 68 8.84 3.40 7.35
N CYS A 69 9.12 4.24 6.36
CA CYS A 69 8.14 5.21 5.83
C CYS A 69 6.96 4.47 5.20
N HIS A 70 7.23 3.45 4.39
CA HIS A 70 6.20 2.62 3.77
C HIS A 70 5.36 1.86 4.83
N ASP A 71 6.02 1.21 5.79
CA ASP A 71 5.34 0.46 6.85
C ASP A 71 4.48 1.39 7.73
N THR A 72 4.96 2.61 7.99
CA THR A 72 4.20 3.62 8.74
C THR A 72 2.98 4.09 7.97
N LEU A 73 3.07 4.27 6.64
CA LEU A 73 1.92 4.63 5.82
C LEU A 73 0.83 3.55 5.86
N GLU A 74 1.21 2.28 5.78
CA GLU A 74 0.28 1.15 5.90
C GLU A 74 -0.39 1.12 7.28
N TYR A 75 0.39 1.31 8.35
CA TYR A 75 -0.15 1.42 9.71
C TYR A 75 -1.15 2.58 9.85
N PHE A 76 -0.80 3.78 9.36
CA PHE A 76 -1.71 4.94 9.43
C PHE A 76 -2.97 4.77 8.58
N ASP A 77 -2.91 4.02 7.49
CA ASP A 77 -4.09 3.70 6.70
C ASP A 77 -5.06 2.84 7.52
N ALA A 78 -4.56 1.78 8.17
CA ALA A 78 -5.37 0.94 9.06
C ALA A 78 -5.97 1.73 10.24
N VAL A 79 -5.21 2.64 10.86
CA VAL A 79 -5.71 3.47 11.97
C VAL A 79 -6.74 4.49 11.47
N ARG A 80 -6.57 5.05 10.26
CA ARG A 80 -7.55 5.95 9.66
C ARG A 80 -8.86 5.23 9.34
N GLU A 81 -8.80 4.03 8.78
CA GLU A 81 -10.00 3.21 8.55
C GLU A 81 -10.74 2.91 9.87
N LEU A 82 -9.99 2.66 10.95
CA LEU A 82 -10.58 2.48 12.28
C LEU A 82 -11.24 3.77 12.79
N ALA A 83 -10.59 4.92 12.65
CA ALA A 83 -11.12 6.23 13.04
C ALA A 83 -12.43 6.53 12.28
N ASP A 84 -12.47 6.27 10.97
CA ASP A 84 -13.66 6.41 10.14
C ASP A 84 -14.80 5.50 10.60
N LEU A 85 -14.49 4.27 11.02
CA LEU A 85 -15.47 3.31 11.51
C LEU A 85 -16.09 3.74 12.85
N VAL A 86 -15.31 4.34 13.76
CA VAL A 86 -15.80 4.85 15.05
C VAL A 86 -16.35 6.28 14.96
N GLY A 87 -16.19 6.95 13.81
CA GLY A 87 -16.68 8.30 13.55
C GLY A 87 -15.82 9.42 14.16
N GLU A 88 -14.56 9.12 14.47
CA GLU A 88 -13.60 10.08 15.03
C GLU A 88 -12.66 10.60 13.94
N PRO A 89 -12.17 11.86 14.04
CA PRO A 89 -11.18 12.38 13.10
C PRO A 89 -9.82 11.72 13.32
N PHE A 90 -9.11 11.42 12.22
CA PHE A 90 -7.73 10.94 12.28
C PHE A 90 -6.73 12.10 12.41
N ASP A 91 -5.90 12.07 13.45
CA ASP A 91 -4.74 12.96 13.63
C ASP A 91 -3.44 12.18 13.33
N SER A 92 -2.82 12.46 12.19
CA SER A 92 -1.61 11.75 11.75
C SER A 92 -0.41 12.02 12.64
N LYS A 93 -0.35 13.19 13.29
CA LYS A 93 0.73 13.53 14.18
C LYS A 93 0.60 12.77 15.49
N GLU A 94 -0.60 12.72 16.06
CA GLU A 94 -0.86 11.92 17.26
C GLU A 94 -0.57 10.44 17.01
N ALA A 95 -0.97 9.93 15.83
CA ALA A 95 -0.66 8.55 15.44
C ALA A 95 0.87 8.31 15.31
N ALA A 96 1.63 9.28 14.81
CA ALA A 96 3.08 9.22 14.74
C ALA A 96 3.75 9.23 16.11
N ASP A 97 3.29 10.11 17.00
CA ASP A 97 3.78 10.20 18.37
C ASP A 97 3.51 8.88 19.11
N GLY A 98 2.28 8.34 19.00
CA GLY A 98 1.90 7.06 19.59
C GLY A 98 2.68 5.87 19.02
N LEU A 99 2.91 5.80 17.70
CA LEU A 99 3.72 4.75 17.09
C LEU A 99 5.18 4.81 17.57
N LEU A 100 5.74 6.00 17.69
CA LEU A 100 7.10 6.18 18.18
C LEU A 100 7.22 5.82 19.67
N GLU A 101 6.21 6.13 20.47
CA GLU A 101 6.12 5.70 21.86
C GLU A 101 6.02 4.17 21.98
N LEU A 102 5.20 3.53 21.14
CA LEU A 102 5.12 2.08 21.05
C LEU A 102 6.48 1.47 20.71
N ALA A 103 7.17 2.00 19.71
CA ALA A 103 8.50 1.53 19.32
C ALA A 103 9.55 1.69 20.43
N ARG A 104 9.45 2.77 21.23
CA ARG A 104 10.37 3.05 22.35
C ARG A 104 10.16 2.14 23.54
N THR A 105 8.90 1.85 23.85
CA THR A 105 8.50 1.03 25.00
C THR A 105 8.40 -0.45 24.67
N GLY A 106 8.52 -0.83 23.39
CA GLY A 106 8.23 -2.20 22.94
C GLY A 106 6.76 -2.60 23.13
N GLY A 107 5.87 -1.64 23.35
CA GLY A 107 4.45 -1.89 23.59
C GLY A 107 4.12 -2.54 24.93
N GLU A 108 5.00 -2.45 25.93
CA GLU A 108 4.77 -3.04 27.26
C GLU A 108 3.44 -2.64 27.90
N GLU A 109 3.03 -1.37 27.76
CA GLU A 109 1.73 -0.89 28.26
C GLU A 109 0.56 -1.56 27.54
N LEU A 110 0.62 -1.60 26.20
CA LEU A 110 -0.41 -2.26 25.38
C LEU A 110 -0.51 -3.75 25.72
N LEU A 111 0.62 -4.43 25.92
CA LEU A 111 0.67 -5.83 26.32
C LEU A 111 0.03 -6.05 27.70
N GLN A 112 0.31 -5.17 28.67
CA GLN A 112 -0.28 -5.25 30.00
C GLN A 112 -1.79 -5.04 29.97
N ASP A 113 -2.29 -4.09 29.18
CA ASP A 113 -3.72 -3.84 29.01
C ASP A 113 -4.42 -5.02 28.33
N LEU A 114 -3.80 -5.61 27.30
CA LEU A 114 -4.32 -6.82 26.65
C LEU A 114 -4.35 -8.01 27.63
N GLU A 115 -3.29 -8.23 28.40
CA GLU A 115 -3.24 -9.31 29.40
C GLU A 115 -4.29 -9.10 30.49
N ALA A 116 -4.48 -7.86 30.95
CA ALA A 116 -5.49 -7.50 31.94
C ALA A 116 -6.93 -7.67 31.42
N SER A 117 -7.16 -7.45 30.12
CA SER A 117 -8.45 -7.67 29.47
C SER A 117 -8.82 -9.16 29.35
N GLY A 118 -7.83 -10.06 29.45
CA GLY A 118 -8.00 -11.51 29.33
C GLY A 118 -8.37 -11.98 27.92
N ASP A 119 -8.24 -11.09 26.92
CA ASP A 119 -8.82 -11.29 25.58
C ASP A 119 -7.82 -11.93 24.59
N LEU A 120 -6.51 -11.92 24.87
CA LEU A 120 -5.51 -12.37 23.89
C LEU A 120 -4.34 -13.17 24.49
N ASP A 121 -4.03 -14.30 23.83
CA ASP A 121 -2.77 -15.04 23.97
C ASP A 121 -1.70 -14.25 23.20
N VAL A 122 -1.17 -13.20 23.85
CA VAL A 122 -0.16 -12.35 23.22
C VAL A 122 1.20 -13.05 23.32
N PRO A 123 1.88 -13.31 22.20
CA PRO A 123 3.21 -13.90 22.26
C PRO A 123 4.13 -13.01 23.09
N ALA A 124 4.82 -13.63 24.04
CA ALA A 124 5.82 -12.94 24.83
C ALA A 124 6.87 -12.31 23.90
N PRO A 125 7.37 -11.11 24.21
CA PRO A 125 8.42 -10.47 23.42
C PRO A 125 9.63 -11.40 23.29
N ASP A 126 10.24 -11.43 22.10
CA ASP A 126 11.46 -12.23 21.89
C ASP A 126 12.58 -11.65 22.75
N PRO A 127 13.15 -12.42 23.69
CA PRO A 127 14.21 -11.92 24.57
C PRO A 127 15.51 -11.57 23.83
N ASN A 128 15.63 -11.91 22.54
CA ASN A 128 16.78 -11.58 21.70
C ASN A 128 16.53 -10.39 20.76
N GLU A 129 15.32 -9.83 20.76
CA GLU A 129 15.05 -8.61 20.00
C GLU A 129 15.71 -7.41 20.71
N PRO A 130 16.47 -6.56 19.99
CA PRO A 130 17.13 -5.43 20.62
C PRO A 130 16.09 -4.44 21.14
N THR A 131 16.29 -3.93 22.35
CA THR A 131 15.47 -2.82 22.85
C THR A 131 15.75 -1.55 22.04
N TRP A 132 14.86 -0.55 22.15
CA TRP A 132 15.05 0.73 21.50
C TRP A 132 16.43 1.35 21.82
N GLU A 133 16.91 1.26 23.05
CA GLU A 133 18.22 1.81 23.42
C GLU A 133 19.40 1.07 22.77
N GLU A 134 19.24 -0.21 22.49
CA GLU A 134 20.26 -1.07 21.88
C GLU A 134 20.38 -0.84 20.37
N ILE A 135 19.35 -0.29 19.73
CA ILE A 135 19.39 0.13 18.32
C ILE A 135 20.37 1.31 18.15
N PRO A 136 21.27 1.27 17.14
CA PRO A 136 22.18 2.37 16.86
C PRO A 136 21.44 3.70 16.73
N LYS A 137 21.99 4.76 17.34
CA LYS A 137 21.36 6.09 17.34
C LYS A 137 21.05 6.61 15.93
N ALA A 138 21.90 6.31 14.96
CA ALA A 138 21.68 6.69 13.57
C ALA A 138 20.39 6.07 13.02
N ASP A 139 20.21 4.77 13.24
CA ASP A 139 19.03 4.04 12.76
C ASP A 139 17.75 4.48 13.47
N ARG A 140 17.81 4.72 14.79
CA ARG A 140 16.69 5.34 15.51
C ARG A 140 16.29 6.69 14.93
N THR A 141 17.26 7.50 14.54
CA THR A 141 16.99 8.81 13.91
C THR A 141 16.35 8.63 12.54
N GLU A 142 16.75 7.63 11.77
CA GLU A 142 16.14 7.31 10.47
C GLU A 142 14.69 6.84 10.65
N VAL A 143 14.42 5.98 11.64
CA VAL A 143 13.08 5.51 12.01
C VAL A 143 12.20 6.68 12.44
N GLU A 144 12.66 7.51 13.37
CA GLU A 144 11.95 8.71 13.82
C GLU A 144 11.62 9.63 12.64
N ARG A 145 12.59 9.90 11.77
CA ARG A 145 12.38 10.75 10.60
C ARG A 145 11.37 10.14 9.62
N ALA A 146 11.42 8.82 9.41
CA ALA A 146 10.50 8.13 8.51
C ALA A 146 9.06 8.16 9.02
N ILE A 147 8.85 7.96 10.32
CA ILE A 147 7.52 7.98 10.94
C ILE A 147 6.87 9.36 10.77
N TYR A 148 7.58 10.45 11.09
CA TYR A 148 7.05 11.80 10.91
C TYR A 148 6.91 12.19 9.44
N ALA A 149 7.81 11.74 8.58
CA ALA A 149 7.69 11.96 7.14
C ALA A 149 6.43 11.29 6.56
N ALA A 150 6.10 10.07 7.01
CA ALA A 150 4.85 9.41 6.64
C ALA A 150 3.62 10.19 7.16
N ALA A 151 3.68 10.74 8.37
CA ALA A 151 2.61 11.56 8.95
C ALA A 151 2.33 12.84 8.16
N ASP A 152 3.39 13.43 7.58
CA ASP A 152 3.33 14.62 6.74
C ASP A 152 3.06 14.31 5.25
N GLY A 153 3.03 13.03 4.85
CA GLY A 153 2.86 12.62 3.45
C GLY A 153 4.10 12.84 2.58
N HIS A 154 5.29 12.72 3.17
CA HIS A 154 6.60 12.96 2.56
C HIS A 154 7.51 11.72 2.61
N CYS A 155 6.97 10.60 2.13
CA CYS A 155 7.78 9.49 1.60
C CYS A 155 7.99 9.71 0.09
#